data_AF-V2UWB4-F1
#
_entry.id   AF-V2UWB4-F1
#
_cell.length_a   1.000
_cell.length_b   1.000
_cell.length_c   1.000
_cell.angle_alpha   90.00
_cell.angle_beta   90.00
_cell.angle_gamma   90.00
#
_symmetry.space_group_name_H-M   'P 1'
#
loop_
_entity.id
_entity.type
_entity.pdbx_description
1 polymer ?
#
loop_
_entity_poly.entity_id
_entity_poly.type
_entity_poly.pdbx_seq_one_letter_code
_entity_poly.pdbx_strand_id
1 'polypeptide(L)' 'MAMRPAVRRRALVIIVFSLVQWCIMNYIIHNELFNMTTYQRILYFCVSSLSAALLIFVSFIYMVLKGNADIHKN' A
#
# COMPACT_ATOMS: atom_id res chain seq x y z
N MET A 1 12.22 -20.73 9.41
CA MET A 1 12.00 -19.32 9.76
C MET A 1 10.50 -19.08 9.98
N ALA A 2 10.01 -19.24 11.21
CA ALA A 2 8.59 -19.06 11.52
C ALA A 2 8.34 -17.61 11.91
N MET A 3 7.89 -16.81 10.94
CA MET A 3 7.51 -15.42 11.18
C MET A 3 6.27 -15.35 12.08
N ARG A 4 6.29 -14.46 13.09
CA ARG A 4 5.13 -14.24 13.98
C ARG A 4 3.88 -13.90 13.15
N PRO A 5 2.76 -14.64 13.30
CA PRO A 5 1.57 -14.44 12.48
C PRO A 5 0.99 -13.02 12.59
N ALA A 6 1.24 -12.33 13.71
CA ALA A 6 0.82 -10.94 13.91
C ALA A 6 1.50 -9.93 12.96
N VAL A 7 2.80 -10.10 12.66
CA VAL A 7 3.56 -9.19 11.77
C VAL A 7 3.12 -9.39 10.33
N ARG A 8 3.02 -10.66 9.90
CA ARG A 8 2.53 -11.04 8.58
C ARG A 8 1.11 -10.53 8.33
N ARG A 9 0.20 -10.66 9.32
CA ARG A 9 -1.19 -10.20 9.20
C ARG A 9 -1.27 -8.68 9.05
N ARG A 10 -0.48 -7.92 9.82
CA ARG A 10 -0.43 -6.45 9.70
C ARG A 10 0.10 -6.01 8.34
N ALA A 11 1.17 -6.64 7.85
CA ALA A 11 1.73 -6.32 6.54
C ALA A 11 0.72 -6.60 5.41
N LEU A 12 0.02 -7.74 5.47
CA LEU A 12 -1.05 -8.09 4.53
C LEU A 12 -2.21 -7.09 4.55
N VAL A 13 -2.64 -6.66 5.74
CA VAL A 13 -3.72 -5.66 5.86
C VAL A 13 -3.33 -4.35 5.18
N ILE A 14 -2.09 -3.88 5.36
CA ILE A 14 -1.59 -2.66 4.71
C ILE A 14 -1.55 -2.83 3.18
N ILE A 15 -1.11 -3.99 2.68
CA ILE A 15 -1.09 -4.27 1.24
C ILE A 15 -2.51 -4.26 0.67
N VAL A 16 -3.44 -4.95 1.30
CA VAL A 16 -4.86 -4.99 0.87
C VAL A 16 -5.48 -3.60 0.94
N PHE A 17 -5.22 -2.85 2.00
CA PHE A 17 -5.68 -1.47 2.15
C PHE A 17 -5.15 -0.58 1.02
N SER A 18 -3.87 -0.71 0.67
CA SER A 18 -3.23 0.02 -0.44
C SER A 18 -3.91 -0.28 -1.79
N LEU A 19 -4.20 -1.55 -2.06
CA LEU A 19 -4.89 -1.97 -3.29
C LEU A 19 -6.33 -1.45 -3.35
N VAL A 20 -7.05 -1.50 -2.23
CA VAL A 20 -8.42 -0.98 -2.14
C VAL A 20 -8.43 0.54 -2.36
N GLN A 21 -7.52 1.27 -1.71
CA GLN A 21 -7.38 2.72 -1.86
C GLN A 21 -7.10 3.10 -3.32
N TRP A 22 -6.18 2.38 -3.98
CA TRP A 22 -5.87 2.59 -5.40
C TRP A 22 -7.09 2.31 -6.30
N CYS A 23 -7.80 1.21 -6.06
CA CYS A 23 -8.96 0.82 -6.86
C CYS A 23 -10.11 1.85 -6.74
N ILE A 24 -10.37 2.36 -5.53
CA ILE A 24 -11.37 3.40 -5.29
C ILE A 24 -11.02 4.68 -6.07
N MET A 25 -9.77 5.14 -6.00
CA MET A 25 -9.36 6.35 -6.73
C MET A 25 -9.43 6.15 -8.25
N ASN A 26 -9.02 4.99 -8.74
CA ASN A 26 -9.13 4.66 -10.16
C ASN A 26 -10.60 4.63 -10.63
N TYR A 27 -11.50 4.08 -9.82
CA TYR A 27 -12.93 4.06 -10.11
C TYR A 27 -13.54 5.47 -10.17
N ILE A 28 -13.18 6.34 -9.21
CA ILE A 28 -13.63 7.75 -9.19
C ILE A 28 -13.15 8.50 -10.44
N ILE A 29 -11.89 8.28 -10.83
CA ILE A 29 -11.32 8.90 -12.04
C ILE A 29 -12.05 8.38 -13.28
N HIS A 30 -12.28 7.07 -13.41
CA HIS A 30 -12.90 6.49 -14.60
C HIS A 30 -14.37 6.89 -14.78
N ASN A 31 -15.11 7.00 -13.66
CA ASN A 31 -16.54 7.30 -13.69
C ASN A 31 -16.86 8.81 -13.69
N GLU A 32 -15.84 9.65 -13.89
CA GLU A 32 -15.93 11.12 -13.96
C GLU A 32 -16.68 11.76 -12.78
N LEU A 33 -16.66 11.11 -11.59
CA LEU A 33 -17.51 11.48 -10.45
C LEU A 33 -17.23 12.88 -9.90
N PHE A 34 -16.04 13.42 -10.19
CA PHE A 34 -15.67 14.80 -9.95
C PHE A 34 -15.37 15.46 -11.30
N ASN A 35 -15.88 16.69 -11.47
CA ASN A 35 -15.60 17.53 -12.64
C ASN A 35 -14.15 18.04 -12.60
N MET A 36 -13.21 17.12 -12.79
CA MET A 36 -11.77 17.35 -12.72
C MET A 36 -11.20 17.46 -14.13
N THR A 37 -10.32 18.43 -14.33
CA THR A 37 -9.61 18.61 -15.62
C THR A 37 -8.73 17.40 -15.93
N THR A 38 -8.44 17.17 -17.22
CA THR A 38 -7.63 16.04 -17.69
C THR A 38 -6.29 15.92 -16.99
N TYR A 39 -5.63 17.06 -16.70
CA TYR A 39 -4.37 17.11 -15.97
C TYR A 39 -4.51 16.62 -14.52
N GLN A 40 -5.56 17.02 -13.81
CA GLN A 40 -5.79 16.59 -12.43
C GLN A 40 -5.98 15.07 -12.34
N ARG A 41 -6.70 14.48 -13.30
CA ARG A 41 -6.93 13.02 -13.35
C ARG A 41 -5.64 12.23 -13.49
N ILE A 42 -4.74 12.68 -14.37
CA ILE A 42 -3.43 12.06 -14.57
C ILE A 42 -2.58 12.19 -13.29
N LEU A 43 -2.59 13.36 -12.66
CA LEU A 43 -1.85 13.59 -11.41
C LEU A 43 -2.38 12.70 -10.28
N TYR A 44 -3.70 12.59 -10.10
CA TYR A 44 -4.28 11.71 -9.08
C TYR A 44 -4.00 10.24 -9.35
N PHE A 45 -4.05 9.80 -10.60
CA PHE A 45 -3.69 8.42 -10.96
C PHE A 45 -2.21 8.14 -10.64
N CYS A 46 -1.32 9.06 -10.98
CA CYS A 46 0.12 8.93 -10.74
C CYS A 46 0.42 8.91 -9.23
N VAL A 47 -0.08 9.89 -8.47
CA VAL A 47 0.13 9.99 -7.01
C VAL A 47 -0.50 8.80 -6.27
N SER A 48 -1.68 8.34 -6.69
CA SER A 48 -2.32 7.17 -6.07
C SER A 48 -1.53 5.89 -6.34
N SER A 49 -0.97 5.71 -7.54
CA SER A 49 -0.15 4.53 -7.86
C SER A 49 1.19 4.56 -7.11
N LEU A 50 1.79 5.74 -6.99
CA LEU A 50 3.07 5.95 -6.32
C LEU A 50 2.95 5.77 -4.80
N SER A 51 1.89 6.31 -4.20
CA SER A 51 1.58 6.07 -2.78
C SER A 51 1.25 4.61 -2.49
N ALA A 52 0.52 3.94 -3.39
CA ALA A 52 0.21 2.53 -3.22
C ALA A 52 1.49 1.66 -3.21
N ALA A 53 2.41 1.91 -4.14
CA ALA A 53 3.69 1.22 -4.24
C ALA A 53 4.59 1.49 -3.01
N LEU A 54 4.69 2.74 -2.56
CA LEU A 54 5.46 3.10 -1.36
C LEU A 54 4.93 2.40 -0.10
N LEU A 55 3.61 2.37 0.08
CA LEU A 55 3.00 1.69 1.23
C LEU A 55 3.30 0.18 1.22
N ILE A 56 3.29 -0.46 0.04
CA ILE A 56 3.66 -1.86 -0.10
C ILE A 56 5.13 -2.07 0.27
N PHE A 57 6.04 -1.22 -0.22
CA PHE A 57 7.46 -1.27 0.13
C PHE A 57 7.71 -1.10 1.63
N VAL A 58 7.09 -0.11 2.27
CA VAL A 58 7.20 0.10 3.72
C VAL A 58 6.67 -1.11 4.49
N SER A 59 5.57 -1.71 4.03
CA SER A 59 5.00 -2.92 4.62
C SER A 59 5.96 -4.11 4.55
N PHE A 60 6.64 -4.29 3.41
CA PHE A 60 7.69 -5.29 3.26
C PHE A 60 8.91 -5.00 4.14
N ILE A 61 9.37 -3.76 4.19
CA ILE A 61 10.50 -3.35 5.04
C ILE A 61 10.19 -3.61 6.52
N TYR A 62 8.98 -3.25 6.97
CA TYR A 62 8.51 -3.55 8.33
C TYR A 62 8.51 -5.07 8.60
N MET A 63 8.06 -5.85 7.62
CA MET A 63 8.06 -7.31 7.70
C MET A 63 9.50 -7.84 7.84
N VAL A 64 10.44 -7.35 7.04
CA VAL A 64 11.85 -7.78 7.09
C VAL A 64 12.54 -7.37 8.38
N LEU A 65 12.44 -6.09 8.79
CA LEU A 65 13.06 -5.57 10.01
C LEU A 65 12.55 -6.30 11.26
N LYS A 66 11.23 -6.42 11.40
CA LYS A 66 10.62 -7.04 12.58
C LYS A 66 10.67 -8.56 12.54
N GLY A 67 10.77 -9.15 11.35
CA GLY A 67 11.04 -10.57 11.18
C GLY A 67 12.46 -10.98 11.56
N ASN A 68 13.43 -10.07 11.41
CA ASN A 68 14.85 -10.33 11.71
C ASN A 68 15.29 -9.93 13.12
N ALA A 69 14.67 -8.92 13.74
CA ALA A 69 14.97 -8.51 15.13
C ALA A 69 14.78 -9.63 16.16
N ASP A 70 14.00 -10.66 15.84
CA ASP A 70 13.85 -11.86 16.67
C ASP A 70 15.05 -12.83 16.60
N ILE A 71 15.96 -12.72 15.62
CA ILE A 71 17.14 -13.60 15.51
C ILE A 71 18.26 -13.16 16.48
N HIS A 72 18.37 -11.86 16.77
CA HIS A 72 19.47 -11.30 17.58
C HIS A 72 19.14 -11.15 19.08
N LYS A 73 18.03 -11.75 19.51
CA LYS A 73 17.55 -11.76 20.89
C LYS A 73 17.52 -13.19 21.44
N ASN A 74 18.60 -13.93 21.23
CA ASN A 74 18.92 -15.17 21.94
C ASN A 74 20.42 -15.16 22.25
#